data_AF-A0A1W1YHQ5-F1
#
_entry.id   AF-A0A1W1YHQ5-F1
#
_cell.length_a   1.000
_cell.length_b   1.000
_cell.length_c   1.000
_cell.angle_alpha   90.00
_cell.angle_beta   90.00
_cell.angle_gamma   90.00
#
_symmetry.space_group_name_H-M   'P 1'
#
loop_
_entity.id
_entity.type
_entity.pdbx_description
1 polymer ?
#
loop_
_entity_poly.entity_id
_entity_poly.type
_entity_poly.pdbx_seq_one_letter_code
_entity_poly.pdbx_strand_id
1 'polypeptide(L)'
;MKILKIMKKLFFTLAFVFVASFGFASTQLENVVTDKIVYEYGTCTIIITAYNSDGEVVDSRIHTFPADTQSECNTIANNVLTLYKIGTLKM
;
A
#
# COMPACT_ATOMS: atom_id res chain seq x y z
N MET A 1 -56.97 -2.73 13.84
CA MET A 1 -55.65 -2.06 13.79
C MET A 1 -54.52 -2.99 14.26
N LYS A 2 -54.10 -3.99 13.46
CA LYS A 2 -52.98 -4.90 13.83
C LYS A 2 -51.90 -5.08 12.75
N ILE A 3 -52.16 -4.67 11.50
CA ILE A 3 -51.25 -4.85 10.36
C ILE A 3 -50.11 -3.80 10.35
N LEU A 4 -50.38 -2.60 10.88
CA LEU A 4 -49.42 -1.48 10.87
C LEU A 4 -48.18 -1.71 11.77
N LYS A 5 -48.26 -2.62 12.76
CA LYS A 5 -47.13 -2.93 13.66
C LYS A 5 -46.11 -3.90 13.07
N ILE A 6 -46.48 -4.69 12.05
CA ILE A 6 -45.61 -5.70 11.45
C ILE A 6 -44.67 -5.06 10.40
N MET A 7 -45.16 -4.08 9.63
CA MET A 7 -44.34 -3.38 8.63
C MET A 7 -43.15 -2.61 9.23
N LYS A 8 -43.26 -2.07 10.45
CA LYS A 8 -42.14 -1.36 11.10
C LYS A 8 -41.00 -2.28 11.56
N LYS A 9 -41.28 -3.57 11.84
CA LYS A 9 -40.24 -4.52 12.28
C LYS A 9 -39.43 -5.08 11.10
N LEU A 10 -40.06 -5.26 9.94
CA LEU A 10 -39.37 -5.74 8.72
C LEU A 10 -38.33 -4.74 8.19
N PHE A 11 -38.58 -3.43 8.32
CA PHE A 11 -37.62 -2.40 7.92
C PHE A 11 -36.41 -2.30 8.85
N PHE A 12 -36.53 -2.73 10.12
CA PHE A 12 -35.44 -2.63 11.09
C PHE A 12 -34.42 -3.78 10.97
N THR A 13 -34.83 -4.93 10.43
CA THR A 13 -33.92 -6.07 10.21
C THR A 13 -33.10 -5.96 8.93
N LEU A 14 -33.56 -5.21 7.91
CA LEU A 14 -32.82 -5.05 6.66
C LEU A 14 -31.62 -4.10 6.77
N ALA A 15 -31.63 -3.19 7.75
CA ALA A 15 -30.53 -2.25 7.97
C ALA A 15 -29.30 -2.88 8.63
N PHE A 16 -29.45 -4.00 9.33
CA PHE A 16 -28.35 -4.66 10.03
C PHE A 16 -27.46 -5.53 9.12
N VAL A 17 -27.89 -5.80 7.89
CA VAL A 17 -27.11 -6.61 6.92
C VAL A 17 -26.10 -5.76 6.14
N PHE A 18 -26.26 -4.43 6.09
CA PHE A 18 -25.34 -3.54 5.36
C PHE A 18 -24.08 -3.13 6.14
N VAL A 19 -24.05 -3.31 7.47
CA VAL A 19 -22.91 -2.86 8.29
C VAL A 19 -21.85 -3.96 8.45
N ALA A 20 -22.19 -5.22 8.20
CA ALA A 20 -21.23 -6.34 8.29
C ALA A 20 -20.38 -6.53 7.02
N SER A 21 -20.68 -5.82 5.92
CA SER A 21 -19.94 -5.90 4.66
C SER A 21 -18.78 -4.90 4.55
N PHE A 22 -18.53 -4.07 5.56
CA PHE A 22 -17.21 -3.43 5.73
C PHE A 22 -16.22 -4.46 6.31
N GLY A 23 -16.15 -5.63 5.68
CA GLY A 23 -15.01 -6.50 5.82
C GLY A 23 -13.82 -5.69 5.35
N PHE A 24 -12.94 -5.35 6.28
CA PHE A 24 -11.56 -4.93 6.10
C PHE A 24 -11.25 -4.59 4.64
N ALA A 25 -11.50 -3.35 4.24
CA ALA A 25 -10.77 -2.80 3.11
C ALA A 25 -9.30 -2.84 3.56
N SER A 26 -8.65 -3.99 3.34
CA SER A 26 -7.20 -4.06 3.34
C SER A 26 -6.84 -2.94 2.39
N THR A 27 -6.18 -1.90 2.89
CA THR A 27 -5.51 -0.89 2.08
C THR A 27 -4.63 -1.67 1.12
N GLN A 28 -5.19 -1.98 -0.05
CA GLN A 28 -4.52 -2.76 -1.07
C GLN A 28 -3.44 -1.83 -1.56
N LEU A 29 -2.21 -2.18 -1.23
CA LEU A 29 -1.04 -1.44 -1.61
C LEU A 29 -0.88 -1.68 -3.11
N GLU A 30 -1.58 -0.87 -3.89
CA GLU A 30 -1.86 -1.14 -5.30
C GLU A 30 -0.65 -0.80 -6.16
N ASN A 31 0.16 0.19 -5.73
CA ASN A 31 1.33 0.62 -6.48
C ASN A 31 2.55 0.88 -5.59
N VAL A 32 3.65 0.18 -5.86
CA VAL A 32 4.98 0.46 -5.32
C VAL A 32 5.86 0.94 -6.45
N VAL A 33 6.40 2.15 -6.31
CA VAL A 33 7.28 2.76 -7.30
C VAL A 33 8.59 3.20 -6.63
N THR A 34 9.68 3.09 -7.36
CA THR A 34 10.95 3.73 -6.99
C THR A 34 10.87 5.18 -7.43
N ASP A 35 10.74 6.10 -6.47
CA ASP A 35 10.55 7.52 -6.75
C ASP A 35 11.87 8.18 -7.17
N LYS A 36 12.99 7.72 -6.58
CA LYS A 36 14.31 8.27 -6.88
C LYS A 36 15.43 7.25 -6.66
N ILE A 37 16.36 7.18 -7.61
CA ILE A 37 17.63 6.46 -7.49
C ILE A 37 18.74 7.52 -7.64
N VAL A 38 19.54 7.68 -6.60
CA VAL A 38 20.66 8.64 -6.57
C VAL A 38 21.95 7.87 -6.37
N TYR A 39 22.91 8.07 -7.27
CA TYR A 39 24.26 7.57 -7.12
C TYR A 39 25.20 8.75 -6.89
N GLU A 40 25.79 8.82 -5.71
CA GLU A 40 26.72 9.88 -5.33
C GLU A 40 27.88 9.28 -4.53
N TYR A 41 29.12 9.61 -4.94
CA TYR A 41 30.35 9.28 -4.21
C TYR A 41 30.47 7.81 -3.75
N GLY A 42 30.16 6.84 -4.61
CA GLY A 42 30.25 5.41 -4.26
C GLY A 42 29.08 4.87 -3.43
N THR A 43 28.02 5.66 -3.30
CA THR A 43 26.82 5.33 -2.52
C THR A 43 25.59 5.41 -3.41
N CYS A 44 24.76 4.36 -3.34
CA CYS A 44 23.46 4.27 -3.98
C CYS A 44 22.37 4.53 -2.95
N THR A 45 21.59 5.60 -3.12
CA THR A 45 20.41 5.91 -2.31
C THR A 45 19.16 5.67 -3.14
N ILE A 46 18.26 4.86 -2.61
CA ILE A 46 17.03 4.43 -3.25
C ILE A 46 15.87 4.86 -2.37
N ILE A 47 14.96 5.66 -2.91
CA ILE A 47 13.75 6.10 -2.24
C ILE A 47 12.58 5.32 -2.85
N ILE A 48 11.91 4.52 -2.02
CA ILE A 48 10.70 3.79 -2.40
C ILE A 48 9.52 4.48 -1.75
N THR A 49 8.51 4.77 -2.56
CA THR A 49 7.23 5.33 -2.10
C THR A 49 6.13 4.36 -2.50
N ALA A 50 5.32 3.96 -1.52
CA ALA A 50 4.14 3.14 -1.74
C ALA A 50 2.89 4.02 -1.73
N TYR A 51 1.99 3.76 -2.67
CA TYR A 51 0.74 4.49 -2.82
C TYR A 51 -0.48 3.56 -2.64
N ASN A 52 -1.56 4.08 -2.08
CA ASN A 52 -2.87 3.41 -2.10
C ASN A 52 -3.57 3.59 -3.47
N SER A 53 -4.77 3.02 -3.58
CA SER A 53 -5.64 3.13 -4.76
C SER A 53 -6.04 4.56 -5.12
N ASP A 54 -6.03 5.45 -4.13
CA ASP A 54 -6.38 6.86 -4.30
C ASP A 54 -5.18 7.72 -4.75
N GLY A 55 -4.00 7.10 -4.89
CA GLY A 55 -2.76 7.78 -5.25
C GLY A 55 -2.11 8.53 -4.09
N GLU A 56 -2.54 8.29 -2.85
CA GLU A 56 -1.94 8.87 -1.65
C GLU A 56 -0.77 8.02 -1.17
N VAL A 57 0.27 8.69 -0.66
CA VAL A 57 1.45 8.02 -0.08
C VAL A 57 1.03 7.33 1.21
N VAL A 58 1.25 6.01 1.28
CA VAL A 58 0.97 5.20 2.46
C VAL A 58 2.23 4.72 3.18
N ASP A 59 3.38 4.67 2.49
CA ASP A 59 4.68 4.39 3.09
C ASP A 59 5.78 5.02 2.23
N SER A 60 6.89 5.43 2.86
CA SER A 60 8.07 5.93 2.14
C SER A 60 9.32 5.55 2.91
N ARG A 61 10.27 4.91 2.21
CA ARG A 61 11.52 4.41 2.81
C ARG A 61 12.72 4.79 1.97
N ILE A 62 13.81 5.09 2.67
CA ILE A 62 15.11 5.39 2.09
C ILE A 62 16.04 4.23 2.42
N HIS A 63 16.64 3.66 1.39
CA HIS A 63 17.65 2.62 1.52
C HIS A 63 18.96 3.09 0.91
N THR A 64 20.06 2.89 1.63
CA THR A 64 21.39 3.32 1.22
C THR A 64 22.31 2.11 1.17
N PHE A 65 22.99 1.92 0.05
CA PHE A 65 23.91 0.82 -0.18
C PHE A 65 25.21 1.33 -0.80
N PRO A 66 26.35 0.68 -0.54
CA PRO A 66 27.55 0.92 -1.34
C PRO A 66 27.32 0.46 -2.79
N ALA A 67 27.84 1.22 -3.75
CA ALA A 67 27.88 0.84 -5.16
C ALA A 67 29.11 1.47 -5.80
N ASP A 68 29.83 0.74 -6.65
CA ASP A 68 31.03 1.25 -7.31
C ASP A 68 30.70 1.99 -8.61
N THR A 69 29.50 1.74 -9.16
CA THR A 69 29.05 2.33 -10.43
C THR A 69 27.55 2.66 -10.43
N GLN A 70 27.15 3.57 -11.32
CA GLN A 70 25.73 3.84 -11.59
C GLN A 70 24.96 2.58 -12.05
N SER A 71 25.60 1.72 -12.87
CA SER A 71 24.98 0.49 -13.37
C SER A 71 24.67 -0.49 -12.23
N GLU A 72 25.60 -0.62 -11.29
CA GLU A 72 25.41 -1.41 -10.09
C GLU A 72 24.31 -0.82 -9.20
N CYS A 73 24.29 0.50 -9.00
CA CYS A 73 23.22 1.17 -8.25
C CYS A 73 21.83 0.91 -8.86
N ASN A 74 21.71 0.92 -10.20
CA ASN A 74 20.45 0.58 -10.87
C ASN A 74 20.06 -0.90 -10.65
N THR A 75 21.03 -1.81 -10.65
CA THR A 75 20.81 -3.23 -10.33
C THR A 75 20.31 -3.41 -8.89
N ILE A 76 20.95 -2.74 -7.93
CA ILE A 76 20.55 -2.74 -6.52
C ILE A 76 19.14 -2.15 -6.39
N ALA A 77 18.84 -1.05 -7.05
CA ALA A 77 17.51 -0.43 -7.03
C ALA A 77 16.40 -1.38 -7.50
N ASN A 78 16.64 -2.14 -8.57
CA ASN A 78 15.68 -3.14 -9.06
C ASN A 78 15.46 -4.27 -8.05
N ASN A 79 16.54 -4.75 -7.41
CA ASN A 79 16.46 -5.78 -6.37
C ASN A 79 15.70 -5.27 -5.14
N VAL A 80 16.01 -4.06 -4.68
CA VAL A 80 15.38 -3.42 -3.51
C VAL A 80 13.90 -3.17 -3.75
N LEU A 81 13.51 -2.69 -4.95
CA LEU A 81 12.11 -2.57 -5.34
C LEU A 81 11.39 -3.94 -5.31
N THR A 82 12.04 -4.99 -5.81
CA THR A 82 11.49 -6.34 -5.80
C THR A 82 11.27 -6.85 -4.37
N LEU A 83 12.28 -6.70 -3.51
CA LEU A 83 12.23 -7.09 -2.10
C LEU A 83 11.18 -6.31 -1.30
N TYR A 84 10.98 -5.03 -1.64
CA TYR A 84 9.95 -4.21 -1.02
C TYR A 84 8.53 -4.61 -1.46
N LYS A 85 8.35 -4.94 -2.75
CA LYS A 85 7.07 -5.45 -3.28
C LYS A 85 6.64 -6.76 -2.62
N ILE A 86 7.58 -7.66 -2.32
CA ILE A 86 7.29 -8.92 -1.61
C ILE A 86 7.19 -8.74 -0.07
N GLY A 87 7.36 -7.52 0.44
CA GLY A 87 7.17 -7.19 1.85
C GLY A 87 8.37 -7.45 2.76
N THR A 88 9.50 -7.93 2.24
CA THR A 88 10.71 -8.22 3.04
C THR A 88 11.38 -6.94 3.56
N LEU A 89 11.21 -5.81 2.87
CA LEU A 89 11.75 -4.50 3.27
C LEU A 89 10.70 -3.55 3.86
N LYS A 90 9.46 -4.02 4.07
CA LYS A 90 8.37 -3.24 4.67
C LYS A 90 8.41 -3.18 6.21
N MET A 91 9.34 -3.89 6.86
CA MET A 91 9.47 -3.91 8.32
C MET A 91 10.37 -2.78 8.81
#